data_AF-A0A8H5G9F5-F1
#
_entry.id   AF-A0A8H5G9F5-F1
#
_cell.length_a   1.000
_cell.length_b   1.000
_cell.length_c   1.000
_cell.angle_alpha   90.00
_cell.angle_beta   90.00
_cell.angle_gamma   90.00
#
_symmetry.space_group_name_H-M   'P 1'
#
loop_
_entity.id
_entity.type
_entity.pdbx_description
1 polymer ?
#
loop_
_entity_poly.entity_id
_entity_poly.type
_entity_poly.pdbx_seq_one_letter_code
_entity_poly.pdbx_strand_id
1 'polypeptide(L)'
;MCPEIQPDQEIYFEALMFAYAWLELLVMDKHPSYPVLAPLLAKYPRSSGSLFQAYNDIVYVQEWKDVQVAELESCSRGAITGRKKGSDTTLHVVPCTLSEALSTQLLEDAFTLLGKPSEIYLAITSEDASIVYYKISAGIVKPSI
;
A
#
# COMPACT_ATOMS: atom_id res chain seq x y z
N MET A 1 -8.11 -13.61 35.38
CA MET A 1 -7.32 -14.69 34.77
C MET A 1 -7.24 -14.38 33.30
N CYS A 2 -6.12 -13.80 32.86
CA CYS A 2 -5.83 -13.67 31.43
C CYS A 2 -5.41 -15.06 30.92
N PRO A 3 -6.02 -15.60 29.85
CA PRO A 3 -5.58 -16.87 29.31
C PRO A 3 -4.19 -16.67 28.70
N GLU A 4 -3.25 -17.46 29.21
CA GLU A 4 -1.88 -17.55 28.72
C GLU A 4 -1.92 -18.33 27.38
N ILE A 5 -1.61 -17.64 26.29
CA ILE A 5 -1.64 -18.21 24.94
C ILE A 5 -0.44 -19.16 24.80
N GLN A 6 -0.70 -20.41 24.43
CA GLN A 6 0.34 -21.42 24.30
C GLN A 6 1.19 -21.18 23.03
N PRO A 7 2.52 -21.35 23.12
CA PRO A 7 3.48 -20.97 22.06
C PRO A 7 3.35 -21.78 20.76
N ASP A 8 2.64 -22.90 20.76
CA ASP A 8 2.36 -23.71 19.58
C ASP A 8 1.36 -23.03 18.62
N GLN A 9 0.38 -22.29 19.16
CA GLN A 9 -0.66 -21.62 18.36
C GLN A 9 -0.10 -20.46 17.52
N GLU A 10 0.93 -19.77 18.03
CA GLU A 10 1.59 -18.65 17.35
C GLU A 10 2.35 -19.13 16.09
N ILE A 11 2.99 -20.30 16.18
CA ILE A 11 3.71 -20.92 15.05
C ILE A 11 2.73 -21.35 13.95
N TYR A 12 1.58 -21.91 14.32
CA TYR A 12 0.55 -22.26 13.33
C TYR A 12 -0.06 -21.01 12.67
N PHE A 13 -0.28 -19.94 13.43
CA PHE A 13 -0.74 -18.66 12.87
C PHE A 13 0.27 -18.08 11.90
N GLU A 14 1.56 -18.04 12.24
CA GLU A 14 2.59 -17.58 11.32
C GLU A 14 2.67 -18.47 10.08
N ALA A 15 2.73 -19.79 10.25
CA ALA A 15 2.81 -20.73 9.12
C ALA A 15 1.59 -20.66 8.19
N LEU A 16 0.40 -20.46 8.75
CA LEU A 16 -0.84 -20.28 8.00
C LEU A 16 -0.85 -18.93 7.27
N MET A 17 -0.44 -17.85 7.93
CA MET A 17 -0.28 -16.52 7.31
C MET A 17 0.76 -16.55 6.19
N PHE A 18 1.86 -17.28 6.36
CA PHE A 18 2.81 -17.56 5.28
C PHE A 18 2.13 -18.34 4.17
N ALA A 19 1.46 -19.47 4.44
CA ALA A 19 0.82 -20.29 3.41
C ALA A 19 -0.24 -19.52 2.59
N TYR A 20 -1.04 -18.65 3.23
CA TYR A 20 -1.99 -17.78 2.54
C TYR A 20 -1.29 -16.69 1.73
N ALA A 21 -0.28 -16.01 2.31
CA ALA A 21 0.52 -15.06 1.55
C ALA A 21 1.20 -15.72 0.34
N TRP A 22 1.67 -16.96 0.48
CA TRP A 22 2.24 -17.76 -0.60
C TRP A 22 1.20 -18.17 -1.66
N LEU A 23 -0.03 -18.49 -1.26
CA LEU A 23 -1.12 -18.79 -2.19
C LEU A 23 -1.57 -17.55 -2.96
N GLU A 24 -1.64 -16.39 -2.30
CA GLU A 24 -1.91 -15.10 -2.94
C GLU A 24 -0.79 -14.73 -3.93
N LEU A 25 0.47 -14.90 -3.54
CA LEU A 25 1.62 -14.68 -4.41
C LEU A 25 1.58 -15.59 -5.65
N LEU A 26 1.24 -16.88 -5.51
CA LEU A 26 1.14 -17.81 -6.65
C LEU A 26 0.10 -17.39 -7.72
N VAL A 27 -0.95 -16.65 -7.33
CA VAL A 27 -1.92 -16.07 -8.28
C VAL A 27 -1.37 -14.78 -8.89
N MET A 28 -0.69 -13.96 -8.09
CA MET A 28 -0.08 -12.70 -8.53
C MET A 28 1.07 -12.89 -9.52
N ASP A 29 1.91 -13.93 -9.38
CA ASP A 29 3.11 -14.21 -10.20
C ASP A 29 2.83 -14.26 -11.72
N LYS A 30 1.58 -14.54 -12.11
CA LYS A 30 1.16 -14.63 -13.52
C LYS A 30 0.66 -13.31 -14.10
N HIS A 31 0.46 -12.29 -13.26
CA HIS A 31 -0.10 -11.01 -13.68
C HIS A 31 0.96 -10.10 -14.30
N PRO A 32 0.64 -9.30 -15.35
CA PRO A 32 1.62 -8.41 -15.99
C PRO A 32 2.25 -7.36 -15.06
N SER A 33 1.56 -6.98 -13.98
CA SER A 33 2.07 -6.06 -12.94
C SER A 33 3.06 -6.70 -11.97
N TYR A 34 3.15 -8.03 -11.92
CA TYR A 34 3.97 -8.70 -10.93
C TYR A 34 5.46 -8.36 -11.03
N PRO A 35 6.11 -8.37 -12.21
CA PRO A 35 7.56 -8.15 -12.30
C PRO A 35 8.03 -6.83 -11.70
N VAL A 36 7.23 -5.76 -11.81
CA VAL A 36 7.57 -4.45 -11.23
C VAL A 36 7.33 -4.37 -9.72
N LEU A 37 6.42 -5.20 -9.19
CA LEU A 37 6.07 -5.22 -7.78
C LEU A 37 6.84 -6.28 -6.97
N ALA A 38 7.29 -7.35 -7.62
CA ALA A 38 7.86 -8.54 -7.00
C ALA A 38 8.89 -8.26 -5.88
N PRO A 39 9.85 -7.32 -6.04
CA PRO A 39 10.80 -7.02 -4.97
C PRO A 39 10.13 -6.53 -3.68
N LEU A 40 9.09 -5.71 -3.80
CA LEU A 40 8.37 -5.14 -2.66
C LEU A 40 7.32 -6.10 -2.09
N LEU A 41 6.68 -6.92 -2.93
CA LEU A 41 5.74 -7.94 -2.45
C LEU A 41 6.44 -8.97 -1.58
N ALA A 42 7.65 -9.39 -1.98
CA ALA A 42 8.47 -10.32 -1.20
C ALA A 42 9.03 -9.67 0.07
N LYS A 43 9.48 -8.40 0.00
CA LYS A 43 10.07 -7.69 1.16
C LYS A 43 9.02 -7.29 2.19
N TYR A 44 7.80 -6.93 1.76
CA TYR A 44 6.75 -6.38 2.61
C TYR A 44 5.41 -7.13 2.43
N PRO A 45 5.31 -8.40 2.87
CA PRO A 45 4.14 -9.24 2.64
C PRO A 45 2.86 -8.71 3.30
N ARG A 46 2.96 -7.93 4.38
CA ARG A 46 1.78 -7.34 5.05
C ARG A 46 1.08 -6.26 4.21
N SER A 47 1.81 -5.59 3.31
CA SER A 47 1.27 -4.55 2.43
C SER A 47 1.18 -5.00 0.97
N SER A 48 1.48 -6.27 0.67
CA SER A 48 1.57 -6.77 -0.70
C SER A 48 0.22 -6.69 -1.42
N GLY A 49 -0.85 -7.16 -0.76
CA GLY A 49 -2.22 -7.13 -1.29
C GLY A 49 -2.67 -5.71 -1.63
N SER A 50 -2.54 -4.77 -0.70
CA SER A 50 -2.95 -3.38 -0.91
C SER A 50 -2.12 -2.69 -1.99
N LEU A 51 -0.80 -2.93 -2.03
CA LEU A 51 0.08 -2.40 -3.06
C LEU A 51 -0.31 -2.92 -4.45
N PHE A 52 -0.52 -4.22 -4.58
CA PHE A 52 -0.86 -4.85 -5.85
C PHE A 52 -2.22 -4.39 -6.38
N GLN A 53 -3.22 -4.33 -5.50
CA GLN A 53 -4.56 -3.87 -5.84
C GLN A 53 -4.57 -2.39 -6.25
N ALA A 54 -3.93 -1.52 -5.47
CA ALA A 54 -3.81 -0.10 -5.78
C ALA A 54 -3.04 0.14 -7.09
N TYR A 55 -1.97 -0.61 -7.34
CA TYR A 55 -1.21 -0.51 -8.58
C TYR A 55 -2.07 -0.88 -9.80
N ASN A 56 -2.81 -1.98 -9.72
CA ASN A 56 -3.67 -2.41 -10.82
C ASN A 56 -4.81 -1.42 -11.08
N ASP A 57 -5.42 -0.87 -10.04
CA ASP A 57 -6.43 0.19 -10.18
C ASP A 57 -5.83 1.44 -10.86
N ILE A 58 -4.67 1.90 -10.41
CA ILE A 58 -3.99 3.08 -10.98
C ILE A 58 -3.60 2.87 -12.45
N VAL A 59 -3.06 1.71 -12.80
CA VAL A 59 -2.55 1.42 -14.15
C VAL A 59 -3.67 1.09 -15.13
N TYR A 60 -4.61 0.23 -14.75
CA TYR A 60 -5.60 -0.32 -15.70
C TYR A 60 -6.97 0.32 -15.62
N VAL A 61 -7.38 0.85 -14.46
CA VAL A 61 -8.69 1.49 -14.30
C VAL A 61 -8.56 3.00 -14.45
N GLN A 62 -7.62 3.62 -13.76
CA GLN A 62 -7.40 5.06 -13.81
C GLN A 62 -6.48 5.51 -14.95
N GLU A 63 -5.79 4.57 -15.59
CA GLU A 63 -4.89 4.80 -16.73
C GLU A 63 -3.86 5.93 -16.48
N TRP A 64 -3.23 5.92 -15.30
CA TRP A 64 -2.19 6.91 -15.00
C TRP A 64 -0.99 6.74 -15.93
N LYS A 65 -0.29 7.86 -16.16
CA LYS A 65 0.94 7.92 -16.95
C LYS A 65 2.16 7.92 -16.05
N ASP A 66 3.27 7.43 -16.59
CA ASP A 66 4.59 7.39 -15.93
C ASP A 66 4.53 6.80 -14.52
N VAL A 67 3.78 5.70 -14.39
CA VAL A 67 3.60 5.02 -13.12
C VAL A 67 4.91 4.34 -12.71
N GLN A 68 5.36 4.63 -11.49
CA GLN A 68 6.54 4.05 -10.86
C GLN A 68 6.18 3.63 -9.45
N VAL A 69 6.99 2.71 -8.91
CA VAL A 69 6.83 2.20 -7.55
C VAL A 69 8.08 2.57 -6.77
N ALA A 70 7.88 3.24 -5.64
CA ALA A 70 8.92 3.66 -4.73
C ALA A 70 8.89 2.82 -3.47
N GLU A 71 10.07 2.49 -2.95
CA GLU A 71 10.20 1.83 -1.66
C GLU A 71 10.17 2.86 -0.53
N LEU A 72 9.33 2.64 0.47
CA LEU A 72 9.30 3.44 1.70
C LEU A 72 9.79 2.57 2.87
N GLU A 73 11.11 2.46 3.02
CA GLU A 73 11.72 1.49 3.93
C GLU A 73 11.32 1.70 5.40
N SER A 74 11.32 2.94 5.90
CA SER A 74 10.89 3.23 7.28
C SER A 74 9.40 2.99 7.50
N CYS A 75 8.59 3.09 6.45
CA CYS A 75 7.16 2.78 6.46
C CYS A 75 6.87 1.28 6.25
N SER A 76 7.90 0.48 5.96
CA SER A 76 7.82 -0.96 5.62
C SER A 76 6.78 -1.27 4.53
N ARG A 77 6.73 -0.45 3.47
CA ARG A 77 5.78 -0.63 2.35
C ARG A 77 6.27 0.01 1.05
N GLY A 78 5.55 -0.28 -0.03
CA GLY A 78 5.68 0.44 -1.30
C GLY A 78 4.76 1.67 -1.37
N ALA A 79 5.12 2.61 -2.22
CA ALA A 79 4.28 3.71 -2.68
C ALA A 79 4.25 3.75 -4.21
N ILE A 80 3.18 4.31 -4.76
CA ILE A 80 2.97 4.42 -6.21
C ILE A 80 3.02 5.89 -6.58
N THR A 81 3.76 6.24 -7.62
CA THR A 81 3.87 7.61 -8.12
C THR A 81 3.50 7.65 -9.58
N GLY A 82 2.80 8.69 -10.03
CA GLY A 82 2.48 8.85 -11.44
C GLY A 82 1.59 10.06 -11.69
N ARG A 83 1.07 10.19 -12.91
CA ARG A 83 0.24 11.33 -13.31
C ARG A 83 -1.16 10.89 -13.75
N LYS A 84 -2.18 11.54 -13.22
CA LYS A 84 -3.57 11.33 -13.66
C LYS A 84 -3.75 11.71 -15.13
N LYS A 85 -4.67 11.05 -15.80
CA LYS A 85 -5.08 11.40 -17.17
C LYS A 85 -5.51 12.86 -17.23
N GLY A 86 -4.86 13.65 -18.08
CA GLY A 86 -5.14 15.08 -18.24
C GLY A 86 -4.51 15.99 -17.17
N SER A 87 -3.63 15.47 -16.31
CA SER A 87 -2.85 16.27 -15.36
C SER A 87 -1.36 16.05 -15.57
N ASP A 88 -0.58 17.13 -15.49
CA ASP A 88 0.88 17.08 -15.48
C ASP A 88 1.45 17.01 -14.05
N THR A 89 0.59 17.04 -13.05
CA THR A 89 1.01 16.93 -11.64
C THR A 89 1.31 15.48 -11.30
N THR A 90 2.52 15.23 -10.82
CA THR A 90 2.89 13.94 -10.24
C THR A 90 2.26 13.81 -8.86
N LEU A 91 1.53 12.72 -8.66
CA LEU A 91 0.86 12.38 -7.42
C LEU A 91 1.54 11.16 -6.80
N HIS A 92 1.45 11.08 -5.48
CA HIS A 92 2.00 9.99 -4.70
C HIS A 92 0.87 9.28 -3.95
N VAL A 93 0.86 7.96 -4.01
CA VAL A 93 -0.15 7.09 -3.39
C VAL A 93 0.56 6.14 -2.44
N VAL A 94 0.10 6.08 -1.20
CA VAL A 94 0.56 5.14 -0.18
C VAL A 94 -0.58 4.14 0.09
N PRO A 95 -0.43 2.87 -0.33
CA PRO A 95 -1.44 1.85 -0.08
C PRO A 95 -1.45 1.36 1.38
N CYS A 96 -2.64 1.09 1.90
CA CYS A 96 -2.86 0.44 3.18
C CYS A 96 -4.15 -0.39 3.12
N THR A 97 -4.30 -1.37 4.03
CA THR A 97 -5.57 -2.11 4.14
C THR A 97 -6.54 -1.36 5.04
N LEU A 98 -7.84 -1.63 4.90
CA LEU A 98 -8.87 -1.05 5.77
C LEU A 98 -8.67 -1.40 7.25
N SER A 99 -8.14 -2.60 7.52
CA SER A 99 -7.88 -3.10 8.87
C SER A 99 -6.53 -2.62 9.44
N GLU A 100 -5.72 -1.91 8.65
CA GLU A 100 -4.39 -1.46 9.06
C GLU A 100 -4.47 -0.20 9.93
N ALA A 101 -3.82 -0.24 11.10
CA ALA A 101 -3.68 0.93 11.94
C ALA A 101 -2.57 1.85 11.41
N LEU A 102 -2.93 3.08 11.06
CA LEU A 102 -1.98 4.10 10.59
C LEU A 102 -1.54 5.01 11.74
N SER A 103 -0.23 5.22 11.85
CA SER A 103 0.34 6.19 12.79
C SER A 103 0.63 7.52 12.08
N THR A 104 0.65 8.62 12.84
CA THR A 104 1.08 9.92 12.32
C THR A 104 2.54 9.88 11.86
N GLN A 105 3.40 9.15 12.58
CA GLN A 105 4.81 8.97 12.21
C GLN A 105 4.95 8.34 10.82
N LEU A 106 4.13 7.34 10.49
CA LEU A 106 4.16 6.70 9.17
C LEU A 106 3.85 7.71 8.06
N LEU A 107 2.90 8.61 8.28
CA LEU A 107 2.56 9.65 7.31
C LEU A 107 3.69 10.66 7.18
N GLU A 108 4.26 11.12 8.28
CA GLU A 108 5.40 12.05 8.28
C GLU A 108 6.63 11.48 7.54
N ASP A 109 6.93 10.21 7.79
CA ASP A 109 7.99 9.47 7.11
C ASP A 109 7.69 9.34 5.61
N ALA A 110 6.45 8.99 5.25
CA ALA A 110 6.04 8.89 3.85
C ALA A 110 6.20 10.24 3.12
N PHE A 111 5.74 11.34 3.73
CA PHE A 111 5.97 12.68 3.17
C PHE A 111 7.47 12.95 2.99
N THR A 112 8.30 12.60 3.97
CA THR A 112 9.74 12.86 3.91
C THR A 112 10.41 12.06 2.79
N LEU A 113 10.14 10.76 2.70
CA LEU A 113 10.71 9.85 1.71
C LEU A 113 10.23 10.15 0.29
N LEU A 114 9.02 10.69 0.13
CA LEU A 114 8.46 11.09 -1.17
C LEU A 114 8.89 12.51 -1.60
N GLY A 115 9.82 13.15 -0.89
CA GLY A 115 10.36 14.47 -1.27
C GLY A 115 9.51 15.66 -0.80
N LYS A 116 8.73 15.48 0.27
CA LYS A 116 7.86 16.50 0.88
C LYS A 116 6.85 17.11 -0.10
N PRO A 117 6.01 16.30 -0.77
CA PRO A 117 4.96 16.82 -1.64
C PRO A 117 3.93 17.62 -0.82
N SER A 118 3.16 18.48 -1.50
CA SER A 118 2.06 19.22 -0.85
C SER A 118 0.94 18.30 -0.35
N GLU A 119 0.80 17.13 -0.98
CA GLU A 119 -0.19 16.11 -0.63
C GLU A 119 0.28 14.71 -1.02
N ILE A 120 -0.18 13.73 -0.27
CA ILE A 120 -0.13 12.31 -0.62
C ILE A 120 -1.55 11.75 -0.59
N TYR A 121 -1.80 10.72 -1.37
CA TYR A 121 -3.05 9.98 -1.35
C TYR A 121 -2.87 8.68 -0.59
N LEU A 122 -3.74 8.42 0.36
CA LEU A 122 -3.83 7.12 1.02
C LEU A 122 -4.84 6.27 0.25
N ALA A 123 -4.39 5.17 -0.35
CA ALA A 123 -5.26 4.20 -1.01
C ALA A 123 -5.63 3.10 -0.02
N ILE A 124 -6.85 3.16 0.52
CA ILE A 124 -7.35 2.19 1.49
C ILE A 124 -8.05 1.08 0.72
N THR A 125 -7.53 -0.14 0.82
CA THR A 125 -8.07 -1.32 0.14
C THR A 125 -8.82 -2.22 1.13
N SER A 126 -9.99 -2.71 0.73
CA SER A 126 -10.75 -3.71 1.48
C SER A 126 -10.62 -5.10 0.88
N GLU A 127 -10.97 -6.12 1.66
CA GLU A 127 -10.91 -7.54 1.28
C GLU A 127 -11.83 -7.89 0.11
N ASP A 128 -12.87 -7.09 -0.14
CA ASP A 128 -13.78 -7.23 -1.28
C ASP A 128 -13.26 -6.57 -2.58
N ALA A 129 -11.98 -6.21 -2.60
CA ALA A 129 -11.30 -5.52 -3.70
C ALA A 129 -11.78 -4.08 -3.98
N SER A 130 -12.53 -3.45 -3.06
CA SER A 130 -12.82 -2.01 -3.16
C SER A 130 -11.59 -1.17 -2.77
N ILE A 131 -11.46 0.03 -3.37
CA ILE A 131 -10.41 1.01 -3.05
C ILE A 131 -11.04 2.38 -2.87
N VAL A 132 -10.62 3.09 -1.81
CA VAL A 132 -10.94 4.50 -1.61
C VAL A 132 -9.66 5.32 -1.45
N TYR A 133 -9.64 6.51 -2.04
CA TYR A 133 -8.48 7.41 -2.04
C TYR A 133 -8.74 8.62 -1.14
N TYR A 134 -8.00 8.72 -0.03
CA TYR A 134 -8.03 9.87 0.85
C TYR A 134 -6.85 10.80 0.60
N LYS A 135 -7.13 12.08 0.36
CA LYS A 135 -6.09 13.10 0.22
C LYS A 135 -5.60 13.54 1.60
N ILE A 136 -4.32 13.32 1.88
CA ILE A 136 -3.63 13.84 3.06
C ILE A 136 -2.76 15.01 2.61
N SER A 137 -2.98 16.19 3.18
CA SER A 137 -2.22 17.39 2.83
C SER A 137 -1.13 17.66 3.86
N ALA A 138 -0.02 18.24 3.42
CA ALA A 138 1.03 18.72 4.31
C ALA A 138 0.53 19.95 5.08
N GLY A 139 0.44 19.86 6.41
CA GLY A 139 0.06 20.95 7.30
C GLY A 139 -1.46 21.14 7.47
N ILE A 140 -1.84 22.27 8.07
CA ILE A 140 -3.24 22.61 8.36
C ILE A 140 -3.84 23.28 7.12
N VAL A 141 -4.62 22.52 6.36
CA VAL A 141 -5.40 23.05 5.23
C VAL A 141 -6.83 23.29 5.69
N LYS A 142 -7.38 24.48 5.43
CA LYS A 142 -8.80 24.76 5.70
C LYS A 142 -9.68 23.80 4.88
N PRO A 143 -10.76 23.24 5.46
CA PRO A 143 -11.74 22.49 4.68
C PRO A 143 -12.27 23.39 3.56
N SER A 144 -12.17 22.93 2.32
CA SER A 144 -12.85 23.57 1.21
C SER A 144 -14.35 23.35 1.39
N ILE A 145 -15.09 24.46 1.51
CA ILE A 145 -16.55 24.52 1.65
C ILE A 145 -17.21 24.09 0.35
#